data_AF-A0AAN7EP61-F1
#
_entry.id   AF-A0AAN7EP61-F1
#
_cell.length_a   1.000
_cell.length_b   1.000
_cell.length_c   1.000
_cell.angle_alpha   90.00
_cell.angle_beta   90.00
_cell.angle_gamma   90.00
#
_symmetry.space_group_name_H-M   'P 1'
#
loop_
_entity.id
_entity.type
_entity.pdbx_description
1 polymer ?
#
loop_
_entity_poly.entity_id
_entity_poly.type
_entity_poly.pdbx_seq_one_letter_code
_entity_poly.pdbx_strand_id
1 'polypeptide(L)'
;MGLDAREKLVGLSNEDESRRLQLKGDIEQLASLEEISWRQKSRALFVKEGDNNTRFFHRLANSHRNANQIKRIEVDGVLYEDELDVRSQIVLFYQGLYKETEVGRHTMDGLDFSLY
;
A
#
# COMPACT_ATOMS: atom_id res chain seq x y z
N MET A 1 26.69 17.47 32.83
CA MET A 1 26.36 18.87 32.46
C MET A 1 26.15 18.88 30.95
N GLY A 2 24.90 19.04 30.51
CA GLY A 2 24.47 18.82 29.13
C GLY A 2 25.07 19.80 28.13
N LEU A 3 25.21 19.33 26.88
CA LEU A 3 25.74 20.07 25.74
C LEU A 3 25.01 21.40 25.49
N ASP A 4 23.78 21.55 26.00
CA ASP A 4 22.95 22.76 25.95
C ASP A 4 23.55 23.97 26.71
N ALA A 5 24.43 23.76 27.69
CA ALA A 5 25.03 24.86 28.44
C ALA A 5 26.19 25.52 27.68
N ARG A 6 26.76 24.85 26.68
CA ARG A 6 27.95 25.31 25.95
C ARG A 6 27.63 26.12 24.68
N GLU A 7 26.40 26.02 24.19
CA GLU A 7 25.95 26.73 22.98
C GLU A 7 25.87 28.26 23.19
N LYS A 8 25.70 28.73 24.43
CA LYS A 8 25.60 30.17 24.74
C LYS A 8 26.93 30.94 24.79
N LEU A 9 28.09 30.27 24.65
CA LEU A 9 29.40 30.92 24.89
C LEU A 9 30.27 31.15 23.65
N VAL A 10 30.06 30.44 22.53
CA VAL A 10 31.06 30.43 21.44
C VAL A 10 30.53 30.96 20.10
N GLY A 11 29.21 31.09 19.92
CA GLY A 11 28.66 31.31 18.58
C GLY A 11 28.85 30.06 17.72
N LEU A 12 28.00 29.87 16.71
CA LEU A 12 28.14 28.76 15.78
C LEU A 12 29.34 29.05 14.88
N SER A 13 30.21 28.06 14.65
CA SER A 13 31.22 28.19 13.61
C SER A 13 30.54 28.32 12.26
N ASN A 14 31.16 29.02 11.30
CA ASN A 14 30.64 29.11 9.92
C ASN A 14 30.37 27.72 9.31
N GLU A 15 31.11 26.69 9.75
CA GLU A 15 30.89 25.30 9.37
C GLU A 15 29.60 24.72 9.99
N ASP A 16 29.29 25.04 11.24
CA ASP A 16 28.07 24.59 11.92
C ASP A 16 26.83 25.27 11.32
N GLU A 17 26.94 26.55 10.96
CA GLU A 17 25.88 27.27 10.24
C GLU A 17 25.65 26.69 8.84
N SER A 18 26.72 26.41 8.09
CA SER A 18 26.64 25.79 6.77
C SER A 18 26.00 24.40 6.84
N ARG A 19 26.38 23.59 7.84
CA ARG A 19 25.81 22.26 8.06
C ARG A 19 24.32 22.35 8.43
N ARG A 20 23.92 23.33 9.25
CA ARG A 20 22.50 23.57 9.58
C ARG A 20 21.68 23.96 8.36
N LEU A 21 22.22 24.78 7.47
CA LEU A 21 21.58 25.16 6.21
C LEU A 21 21.38 23.95 5.28
N GLN A 22 22.40 23.10 5.13
CA GLN A 22 22.30 21.87 4.34
C GLN A 22 21.25 20.91 4.90
N LEU A 23 21.28 20.64 6.21
CA LEU A 23 20.30 19.78 6.87
C LEU A 23 18.86 20.28 6.68
N LYS A 24 18.64 21.59 6.73
CA LYS A 24 17.31 22.16 6.47
C LYS A 24 16.87 21.90 5.03
N GLY A 25 17.75 22.12 4.05
CA GLY A 25 17.47 21.83 2.65
C GLY A 25 17.15 20.34 2.41
N ASP A 26 17.92 19.45 3.01
CA ASP A 26 17.71 17.99 2.90
C ASP A 26 16.36 17.58 3.51
N ILE A 27 15.99 18.15 4.67
CA ILE A 27 14.69 17.91 5.30
C ILE A 27 13.54 18.39 4.40
N GLU A 28 13.65 19.59 3.83
CA GLU A 28 12.64 20.14 2.91
C GLU A 28 12.49 19.26 1.67
N GLN A 29 13.60 18.78 1.11
CA GLN A 29 13.59 17.89 -0.05
C GLN A 29 12.95 16.53 0.30
N LEU A 30 13.29 15.94 1.45
CA LEU A 30 12.71 14.67 1.90
C LEU A 30 11.20 14.81 2.15
N ALA A 31 10.77 15.90 2.79
CA ALA A 31 9.36 16.17 3.02
C ALA A 31 8.56 16.29 1.71
N SER A 32 9.13 16.97 0.71
CA SER A 32 8.51 17.08 -0.63
C SER A 32 8.37 15.72 -1.33
N LEU A 33 9.42 14.89 -1.28
CA LEU A 33 9.39 13.54 -1.85
C LEU A 33 8.37 12.63 -1.14
N GLU A 34 8.28 12.75 0.18
CA GLU A 34 7.31 12.02 0.98
C GLU A 34 5.87 12.44 0.61
N GLU A 35 5.60 13.75 0.49
CA GLU A 35 4.31 14.27 0.05
C GLU A 35 3.90 13.73 -1.33
N ILE A 36 4.83 13.74 -2.30
CA ILE A 36 4.61 13.17 -3.63
C ILE A 36 4.31 11.67 -3.54
N SER A 37 5.07 10.92 -2.72
CA SER A 37 4.84 9.49 -2.51
C SER A 37 3.45 9.22 -1.95
N TRP A 38 3.02 9.98 -0.94
CA TRP A 38 1.69 9.87 -0.35
C TRP A 38 0.58 10.22 -1.35
N ARG A 39 0.78 11.24 -2.19
CA ARG A 39 -0.16 11.62 -3.24
C ARG A 39 -0.33 10.53 -4.30
N GLN A 40 0.77 9.92 -4.73
CA GLN A 40 0.74 8.81 -5.69
C GLN A 40 0.06 7.56 -5.10
N LYS A 41 0.43 7.18 -3.86
CA LYS A 41 -0.14 6.01 -3.17
C LYS A 41 -1.63 6.15 -2.89
N SER A 42 -2.08 7.34 -2.52
CA SER A 42 -3.49 7.59 -2.18
C SER A 42 -4.42 7.67 -3.40
N ARG A 43 -3.89 7.76 -4.64
CA ARG A 43 -4.66 8.01 -5.87
C ARG A 43 -5.63 9.19 -5.71
N ALA A 44 -5.25 10.16 -4.89
CA ALA A 44 -6.14 11.23 -4.46
C ALA A 44 -6.21 12.33 -5.54
N LEU A 45 -7.20 12.23 -6.42
CA LEU A 45 -7.60 13.30 -7.34
C LEU A 45 -8.24 14.51 -6.62
N PHE A 46 -8.52 14.41 -5.31
CA PHE A 46 -9.34 15.36 -4.55
C PHE A 46 -8.61 16.08 -3.40
N VAL A 47 -7.28 16.18 -3.44
CA VAL A 47 -6.57 17.06 -2.49
C VAL A 47 -6.58 18.48 -3.04
N LYS A 48 -7.72 19.17 -2.89
CA LYS A 48 -7.73 20.64 -2.92
C LYS A 48 -7.78 21.11 -1.48
N GLU A 49 -6.59 21.44 -0.99
CA GLU A 49 -6.25 22.32 0.13
C GLU A 49 -7.25 22.46 1.29
N GLY A 50 -6.80 22.04 2.48
CA GLY A 50 -7.03 22.87 3.66
C GLY A 50 -8.07 22.41 4.67
N ASP A 51 -8.59 21.18 4.59
CA ASP A 51 -9.35 20.61 5.70
C ASP A 51 -8.90 19.18 5.97
N ASN A 52 -8.42 18.94 7.20
CA ASN A 52 -8.12 17.62 7.76
C ASN A 52 -9.42 16.84 7.98
N ASN A 53 -10.22 16.69 6.92
CA ASN A 53 -11.51 16.05 6.96
C ASN A 53 -11.31 14.53 6.92
N THR A 54 -10.63 14.00 7.93
CA THR A 54 -10.48 12.56 8.19
C THR A 54 -11.84 11.89 8.13
N ARG A 55 -12.91 12.56 8.61
CA ARG A 55 -14.29 12.07 8.53
C ARG A 55 -14.79 11.87 7.10
N PHE A 56 -14.44 12.73 6.14
CA PHE A 56 -14.79 12.54 4.73
C PHE A 56 -14.08 11.30 4.17
N PHE A 57 -12.76 11.18 4.36
CA PHE A 57 -11.99 10.04 3.86
C PHE A 57 -12.40 8.72 4.54
N HIS A 58 -12.68 8.73 5.84
CA HIS A 58 -13.21 7.56 6.55
C HIS A 58 -14.59 7.15 6.02
N ARG A 59 -15.49 8.10 5.76
CA ARG A 59 -16.79 7.77 5.14
C ARG A 59 -16.61 7.21 3.73
N LEU A 60 -15.71 7.78 2.94
CA LEU A 60 -15.43 7.31 1.59
C LEU A 60 -14.84 5.88 1.61
N ALA A 61 -13.83 5.63 2.45
CA ALA A 61 -13.25 4.31 2.64
C ALA A 61 -14.27 3.28 3.15
N ASN A 62 -15.13 3.65 4.10
CA ASN A 62 -16.21 2.79 4.59
C ASN A 62 -17.27 2.52 3.53
N SER A 63 -17.60 3.51 2.70
CA SER A 63 -18.52 3.35 1.56
C SER A 63 -17.95 2.33 0.57
N HIS A 64 -16.68 2.50 0.19
CA HIS A 64 -15.98 1.53 -0.67
C HIS A 64 -15.92 0.15 -0.04
N ARG A 65 -15.60 0.04 1.25
CA ARG A 65 -15.58 -1.24 1.98
C ARG A 65 -16.94 -1.92 1.95
N ASN A 66 -18.02 -1.20 2.24
CA ASN A 66 -19.38 -1.75 2.26
C ASN A 66 -19.87 -2.12 0.85
N ALA A 67 -19.53 -1.33 -0.17
CA ALA A 67 -19.87 -1.62 -1.56
C ALA A 67 -19.11 -2.84 -2.11
N ASN A 68 -17.87 -3.03 -1.69
CA ASN A 68 -17.00 -4.12 -2.17
C ASN A 68 -17.05 -5.36 -1.28
N GLN A 69 -17.80 -5.34 -0.18
CA GLN A 69 -17.93 -6.49 0.70
C GLN A 69 -18.80 -7.56 0.04
N ILE A 70 -18.23 -8.74 -0.19
CA ILE A 70 -18.98 -9.93 -0.55
C ILE A 70 -19.62 -10.48 0.73
N LYS A 71 -20.93 -10.24 0.90
CA LYS A 71 -21.68 -10.67 2.09
C LYS A 71 -22.21 -12.09 1.98
N ARG A 72 -22.47 -12.54 0.76
CA ARG A 72 -23.00 -13.86 0.46
C ARG A 72 -22.64 -14.27 -0.95
N ILE A 73 -22.57 -15.56 -1.18
CA ILE A 73 -22.37 -16.17 -2.50
C ILE A 73 -23.27 -17.38 -2.64
N GLU A 74 -23.65 -17.69 -3.87
CA GLU A 74 -24.38 -18.91 -4.20
C GLU A 74 -23.48 -19.81 -5.03
N VAL A 75 -23.36 -21.06 -4.62
CA VAL A 75 -22.59 -22.09 -5.33
C VAL A 75 -23.48 -23.31 -5.47
N ASP A 76 -23.71 -23.75 -6.71
CA ASP A 76 -24.53 -24.92 -7.05
C ASP A 76 -25.92 -24.93 -6.39
N GLY A 77 -26.56 -23.75 -6.27
CA GLY A 77 -27.88 -23.58 -5.66
C GLY A 77 -27.89 -23.49 -4.13
N VAL A 78 -26.73 -23.53 -3.48
CA VAL A 78 -26.58 -23.36 -2.03
C VAL A 78 -26.06 -21.95 -1.72
N LEU A 79 -26.80 -21.22 -0.89
CA LEU A 79 -26.42 -19.87 -0.45
C LEU A 79 -25.54 -19.94 0.81
N TYR A 80 -24.39 -19.28 0.76
CA TYR A 80 -23.46 -19.14 1.88
C TYR A 80 -23.43 -17.68 2.34
N GLU A 81 -23.68 -17.45 3.64
CA GLU A 81 -23.66 -16.11 4.26
C GLU A 81 -22.63 -15.99 5.40
N ASP A 82 -22.13 -17.11 5.92
CA ASP A 82 -21.04 -17.10 6.91
C ASP A 82 -19.71 -16.72 6.25
N GLU A 83 -18.95 -15.82 6.88
CA GLU A 83 -17.71 -15.28 6.33
C GLU A 83 -16.65 -16.37 6.04
N LEU A 84 -16.55 -17.38 6.90
CA LEU A 84 -15.60 -18.48 6.73
C LEU A 84 -16.01 -19.39 5.57
N ASP A 85 -17.31 -19.66 5.44
CA ASP A 85 -17.84 -20.47 4.35
C ASP A 85 -17.72 -19.73 3.01
N VAL A 86 -18.08 -18.45 2.95
CA VAL A 86 -17.93 -17.60 1.76
C VAL A 86 -16.48 -17.60 1.29
N ARG A 87 -15.53 -17.40 2.21
CA ARG A 87 -14.10 -17.42 1.90
C ARG A 87 -13.65 -18.79 1.38
N SER A 88 -14.11 -19.86 2.02
CA SER A 88 -13.73 -21.23 1.66
C SER A 88 -14.19 -21.57 0.24
N GLN A 89 -15.43 -21.25 -0.12
CA GLN A 89 -15.96 -21.47 -1.46
C GLN A 89 -15.24 -20.65 -2.53
N ILE A 90 -14.88 -19.39 -2.24
CA ILE A 90 -14.06 -18.57 -3.17
C ILE A 90 -12.71 -19.24 -3.42
N VAL A 91 -12.04 -19.71 -2.35
CA VAL A 91 -10.76 -20.41 -2.48
C VAL A 91 -10.91 -21.68 -3.30
N LEU A 92 -11.91 -22.52 -3.01
CA LEU A 92 -12.18 -23.76 -3.74
C LEU A 92 -12.43 -23.50 -5.23
N PHE A 93 -13.24 -22.50 -5.55
CA PHE A 93 -13.53 -22.11 -6.92
C PHE A 93 -12.25 -21.76 -7.70
N TYR A 94 -11.42 -20.85 -7.15
CA TYR A 94 -10.20 -20.43 -7.84
C TYR A 94 -9.12 -21.50 -7.85
N GLN A 95 -9.05 -22.36 -6.82
CA GLN A 95 -8.19 -23.54 -6.84
C GLN A 95 -8.56 -24.48 -8.00
N GLY A 96 -9.85 -24.68 -8.26
CA GLY A 96 -10.31 -25.43 -9.43
C GLY A 96 -10.01 -24.71 -10.74
N LEU A 97 -10.28 -23.40 -10.82
CA LEU A 97 -10.08 -22.58 -12.02
C LEU A 97 -8.61 -22.56 -12.48
N TYR A 98 -7.68 -22.48 -11.54
CA TYR A 98 -6.25 -22.46 -11.82
C TYR A 98 -5.60 -23.84 -11.76
N LYS A 99 -6.39 -24.92 -11.61
CA LYS A 99 -5.86 -26.28 -11.72
C LYS A 99 -5.69 -26.60 -13.21
N GLU A 100 -4.46 -26.83 -13.62
CA GLU A 100 -4.15 -27.29 -14.97
C GLU A 100 -4.77 -28.67 -15.20
N THR A 101 -5.72 -28.77 -16.13
CA THR A 101 -6.41 -30.02 -16.47
C THR A 101 -5.63 -30.84 -17.51
N GLU A 102 -4.70 -30.21 -18.23
CA GLU A 102 -3.92 -30.86 -19.27
C GLU A 102 -2.60 -31.39 -18.70
N VAL A 103 -2.50 -32.72 -18.56
CA VAL A 103 -1.27 -33.43 -18.20
C VAL A 103 -0.22 -33.37 -19.33
N GLY A 104 -0.60 -32.87 -20.51
CA GLY A 104 0.31 -32.69 -21.63
C GLY A 104 0.52 -31.22 -21.90
N ARG A 105 1.59 -30.64 -21.34
CA ARG A 105 2.21 -29.50 -22.03
C ARG A 105 2.44 -29.94 -23.46
N HIS A 106 1.90 -29.21 -24.44
CA HIS A 106 2.26 -29.43 -25.82
C HIS A 106 3.78 -29.37 -25.91
N THR A 107 4.43 -30.53 -26.02
CA THR A 107 5.82 -30.60 -26.43
C THR A 107 5.82 -30.08 -27.86
N MET A 108 6.12 -28.79 -28.04
CA MET A 108 6.40 -28.25 -29.37
C MET A 108 7.51 -29.13 -29.95
N ASP A 109 7.20 -29.84 -31.04
CA ASP A 109 8.02 -30.86 -31.71
C ASP A 109 9.51 -30.81 -31.34
N GLY A 110 9.89 -31.61 -30.33
CA GLY A 110 11.29 -31.85 -29.98
C GLY A 110 11.94 -30.98 -28.90
N LEU A 111 11.20 -30.13 -28.17
CA LEU A 111 11.76 -29.41 -27.00
C LEU A 111 11.28 -30.02 -25.67
N ASP A 112 12.16 -30.80 -25.05
CA ASP A 112 11.98 -31.31 -23.69
C ASP A 112 12.32 -30.21 -22.67
N PHE A 113 11.29 -29.60 -22.10
CA PHE A 113 11.47 -28.73 -20.94
C PHE A 113 11.55 -29.61 -19.69
N SER A 114 12.71 -30.20 -19.47
CA SER A 114 13.04 -30.81 -18.18
C SER A 114 12.89 -29.73 -17.09
N LEU A 115 11.94 -29.95 -16.19
CA LEU A 115 11.84 -29.17 -14.96
C LEU A 115 13.10 -29.45 -14.14
N TYR A 116 13.88 -28.39 -13.86
CA TYR A 116 14.95 -28.40 -12.86
C TYR A 116 14.44 -28.81 -11.48
#